data_AF-A0A7S2Z582-F1
#
_entry.id   AF-A0A7S2Z582-F1
#
_cell.length_a   1.000
_cell.length_b   1.000
_cell.length_c   1.000
_cell.angle_alpha   90.00
_cell.angle_beta   90.00
_cell.angle_gamma   90.00
#
_symmetry.space_group_name_H-M   'P 1'
#
loop_
_entity.id
_entity.type
_entity.pdbx_description
1 polymer ?
#
loop_
_entity_poly.entity_id
_entity_poly.type
_entity_poly.pdbx_seq_one_letter_code
_entity_poly.pdbx_strand_id
1 'polypeptide(L)'
;TAAAVAAVFGDPLLRGKILFHKLDLERKTRTDEDIRDAVEEWLGDPAAAERQYGHIKDWDVSRVTDMSYLFHGIYGFNEDLSRWQTENVTDMSWMFCNALGFNCDLSRWQTGSVTTMEGMFYGAESFTGDLNQWKTDKVTNM
;
A
#
# COMPACT_ATOMS: atom_id res chain seq x y z
N THR A 1 -30.47 -27.95 -27.30
CA THR A 1 -30.07 -27.43 -28.63
C THR A 1 -28.85 -26.54 -28.45
N ALA A 2 -27.91 -26.57 -29.40
CA ALA A 2 -26.62 -25.86 -29.35
C ALA A 2 -26.74 -24.32 -29.25
N ALA A 3 -27.96 -23.77 -29.34
CA ALA A 3 -28.25 -22.34 -29.18
C ALA A 3 -28.39 -21.87 -27.72
N ALA A 4 -28.58 -22.76 -26.73
CA ALA A 4 -28.67 -22.37 -25.32
C ALA A 4 -27.31 -22.29 -24.61
N VAL A 5 -26.27 -22.94 -25.15
CA VAL A 5 -24.90 -22.86 -24.60
C VAL A 5 -24.17 -21.61 -25.14
N ALA A 6 -24.56 -21.12 -26.32
CA ALA A 6 -23.97 -19.91 -26.92
C ALA A 6 -24.40 -18.60 -26.23
N ALA A 7 -25.52 -18.59 -25.49
CA ALA A 7 -26.03 -17.39 -24.81
C ALA A 7 -25.34 -17.09 -23.47
N VAL A 8 -24.62 -18.05 -22.88
CA VAL A 8 -23.85 -17.84 -21.64
C VAL A 8 -22.50 -17.16 -21.91
N PHE A 9 -21.98 -17.22 -23.14
CA PHE A 9 -20.69 -16.66 -23.52
C PHE A 9 -20.76 -15.30 -24.22
N GLY A 10 -21.97 -14.75 -24.41
CA GLY A 10 -22.21 -13.48 -25.09
C GLY A 10 -22.39 -12.27 -24.16
N ASP A 11 -22.38 -12.47 -22.83
CA ASP A 11 -22.49 -11.39 -21.86
C ASP A 11 -21.08 -11.06 -21.28
N PRO A 12 -20.51 -9.89 -21.62
CA PRO A 12 -19.22 -9.45 -21.08
C PRO A 12 -19.20 -9.39 -19.54
N LEU A 13 -20.36 -9.20 -18.90
CA LEU A 13 -20.51 -9.09 -17.46
C LEU A 13 -20.57 -10.44 -16.73
N LEU A 14 -20.85 -11.54 -17.45
CA LEU A 14 -20.83 -12.90 -16.88
C LEU A 14 -19.47 -13.59 -17.05
N ARG A 15 -18.74 -13.31 -18.15
CA ARG A 15 -17.33 -13.73 -18.28
C ARG A 15 -16.44 -13.13 -17.19
N GLY A 16 -16.73 -11.91 -16.76
CA GLY A 16 -16.09 -11.26 -15.61
C GLY A 16 -16.59 -11.70 -14.23
N LYS A 17 -17.63 -12.54 -14.10
CA LYS A 17 -18.12 -12.98 -12.77
C LYS A 17 -17.71 -14.38 -12.39
N ILE A 18 -17.52 -15.28 -13.35
CA ILE A 18 -17.14 -16.67 -13.07
C ILE A 18 -15.61 -16.83 -12.96
N LEU A 19 -14.83 -15.99 -13.64
CA LEU A 19 -13.36 -15.97 -13.50
C LEU A 19 -12.91 -15.40 -12.14
N PHE A 20 -13.62 -14.40 -11.61
CA PHE A 20 -13.31 -13.74 -10.34
C PHE A 20 -13.62 -14.60 -9.10
N HIS A 21 -14.53 -15.58 -9.20
CA HIS A 21 -14.93 -16.39 -8.05
C HIS A 21 -14.03 -17.61 -7.76
N LYS A 22 -13.02 -17.89 -8.59
CA LYS A 22 -12.18 -19.10 -8.42
C LYS A 22 -10.68 -18.91 -8.58
N LEU A 23 -10.17 -17.69 -8.82
CA LEU A 23 -8.72 -17.46 -8.98
C LEU A 23 -8.10 -16.27 -8.22
N ASP A 24 -8.85 -15.34 -7.64
CA ASP A 24 -8.28 -14.20 -6.87
C ASP A 24 -8.58 -14.28 -5.36
N LEU A 25 -8.46 -15.48 -4.78
CA LEU A 25 -8.43 -15.69 -3.34
C LEU A 25 -6.99 -15.80 -2.80
N GLU A 26 -6.01 -15.46 -3.62
CA GLU A 26 -4.71 -15.02 -3.14
C GLU A 26 -4.83 -13.53 -2.83
N ARG A 27 -4.61 -13.12 -1.58
CA ARG A 27 -4.36 -11.70 -1.27
C ARG A 27 -3.23 -11.26 -2.19
N LYS A 28 -3.55 -10.52 -3.26
CA LYS A 28 -2.56 -10.11 -4.25
C LYS A 28 -1.56 -9.19 -3.55
N THR A 29 -0.43 -9.77 -3.14
CA THR A 29 0.72 -9.07 -2.58
C THR A 29 1.05 -7.89 -3.48
N ARG A 30 1.17 -6.71 -2.88
CA ARG A 30 1.53 -5.48 -3.58
C ARG A 30 2.98 -5.52 -4.00
N THR A 31 3.25 -4.95 -5.17
CA THR A 31 4.59 -4.74 -5.73
C THR A 31 4.77 -3.26 -6.07
N ASP A 32 5.97 -2.88 -6.46
CA ASP A 32 6.25 -1.51 -6.91
C ASP A 32 5.39 -1.09 -8.12
N GLU A 33 4.88 -2.07 -8.88
CA GLU A 33 4.04 -1.87 -10.05
C GLU A 33 2.60 -1.47 -9.71
N ASP A 34 2.07 -1.86 -8.54
CA ASP A 34 0.64 -1.68 -8.23
C ASP A 34 0.35 -0.96 -6.90
N ILE A 35 1.34 -0.78 -6.03
CA ILE A 35 1.12 -0.12 -4.73
C ILE A 35 0.68 1.34 -4.90
N ARG A 36 1.23 2.04 -5.91
CA ARG A 36 0.89 3.45 -6.17
C ARG A 36 -0.56 3.60 -6.60
N ASP A 37 -1.00 2.81 -7.58
CA ASP A 37 -2.39 2.80 -8.04
C ASP A 37 -3.36 2.46 -6.90
N ALA A 38 -3.01 1.48 -6.06
CA ALA A 38 -3.83 1.10 -4.91
C ALA A 38 -3.93 2.23 -3.88
N VAL A 39 -2.83 2.92 -3.57
CA VAL A 39 -2.81 4.08 -2.67
C VAL A 39 -3.60 5.24 -3.27
N GLU A 40 -3.41 5.57 -4.54
CA GLU A 40 -4.16 6.64 -5.21
C GLU A 40 -5.67 6.37 -5.19
N GLU A 41 -6.08 5.13 -5.46
CA GLU A 41 -7.49 4.74 -5.38
C GLU A 41 -8.01 4.81 -3.94
N TRP A 42 -7.24 4.38 -2.94
CA TRP A 42 -7.61 4.49 -1.53
C TRP A 42 -7.80 5.95 -1.10
N LEU A 43 -6.90 6.85 -1.53
CA LEU A 43 -6.98 8.26 -1.20
C LEU A 43 -8.13 8.98 -1.92
N GLY A 44 -8.58 8.48 -3.07
CA GLY A 44 -9.70 9.02 -3.84
C GLY A 44 -11.08 8.48 -3.43
N ASP A 45 -11.22 7.17 -3.31
CA ASP A 45 -12.44 6.46 -2.90
C ASP A 45 -12.08 5.21 -2.07
N PRO A 46 -11.96 5.35 -0.74
CA PRO A 46 -11.64 4.23 0.14
C PRO A 46 -12.61 3.05 0.02
N ALA A 47 -13.90 3.30 -0.29
CA ALA A 47 -14.89 2.24 -0.42
C ALA A 47 -14.76 1.46 -1.73
N ALA A 48 -14.29 2.09 -2.81
CA ALA A 48 -13.89 1.39 -4.03
C ALA A 48 -12.61 0.58 -3.80
N ALA A 49 -11.59 1.21 -3.24
CA ALA A 49 -10.32 0.56 -2.94
C ALA A 49 -10.48 -0.64 -2.00
N GLU A 50 -11.31 -0.53 -0.95
CA GLU A 50 -11.58 -1.64 -0.03
C GLU A 50 -12.25 -2.83 -0.73
N ARG A 51 -13.17 -2.57 -1.67
CA ARG A 51 -13.81 -3.63 -2.46
C ARG A 51 -12.84 -4.32 -3.41
N GLN A 52 -11.80 -3.62 -3.87
CA GLN A 52 -10.86 -4.10 -4.87
C GLN A 52 -9.59 -4.73 -4.27
N TYR A 53 -9.05 -4.12 -3.22
CA TYR A 53 -7.76 -4.49 -2.61
C TYR A 53 -7.89 -4.93 -1.15
N GLY A 54 -9.07 -4.81 -0.55
CA GLY A 54 -9.23 -4.90 0.90
C GLY A 54 -8.78 -3.62 1.61
N HIS A 55 -9.01 -3.56 2.92
CA HIS A 55 -8.62 -2.40 3.74
C HIS A 55 -7.09 -2.21 3.73
N ILE A 56 -6.62 -0.96 3.61
CA ILE A 56 -5.18 -0.61 3.49
C ILE A 56 -4.30 -1.22 4.59
N LYS A 57 -4.81 -1.22 5.83
CA LYS A 57 -4.23 -1.90 6.99
C LYS A 57 -3.80 -3.35 6.75
N ASP A 58 -4.52 -4.09 5.91
CA ASP A 58 -4.30 -5.52 5.69
C ASP A 58 -3.59 -5.83 4.36
N TRP A 59 -3.12 -4.82 3.63
CA TRP A 59 -2.33 -5.03 2.43
C TRP A 59 -1.00 -5.72 2.76
N ASP A 60 -0.72 -6.79 2.03
CA ASP A 60 0.59 -7.43 2.04
C ASP A 60 1.52 -6.67 1.08
N VAL A 61 2.46 -5.90 1.63
CA VAL A 61 3.44 -5.10 0.89
C VAL A 61 4.83 -5.72 0.90
N SER A 62 4.95 -7.01 1.25
CA SER A 62 6.24 -7.71 1.39
C SER A 62 7.07 -7.76 0.10
N ARG A 63 6.49 -7.47 -1.08
CA ARG A 63 7.20 -7.41 -2.37
C ARG A 63 7.41 -5.99 -2.90
N VAL A 64 7.06 -4.97 -2.12
CA VAL A 64 7.37 -3.57 -2.43
C VAL A 64 8.81 -3.27 -2.00
N THR A 65 9.59 -2.67 -2.90
CA THR A 65 10.96 -2.20 -2.63
C THR A 65 11.05 -0.68 -2.58
N ASP A 66 10.09 0.02 -3.18
CA ASP A 66 10.04 1.48 -3.26
C ASP A 66 8.69 1.99 -2.70
N MET A 67 8.76 2.63 -1.53
CA MET A 67 7.64 3.31 -0.89
C MET A 67 7.77 4.84 -0.95
N SER A 68 8.66 5.36 -1.81
CA SER A 68 8.87 6.79 -1.94
C SER A 68 7.57 7.50 -2.34
N TYR A 69 7.34 8.65 -1.70
CA TYR A 69 6.22 9.56 -1.97
C TYR A 69 4.78 9.00 -1.81
N LEU A 70 4.56 7.77 -1.33
CA LEU A 70 3.22 7.15 -1.32
C LEU A 70 2.13 8.01 -0.63
N PHE A 71 2.48 8.73 0.44
CA PHE A 71 1.54 9.60 1.17
C PHE A 71 2.03 11.07 1.23
N HIS A 72 2.83 11.49 0.25
CA HIS A 72 3.37 12.84 0.19
C HIS A 72 2.26 13.89 0.07
N GLY A 73 2.25 14.86 0.98
CA GLY A 73 1.31 15.98 0.98
C GLY A 73 -0.12 15.62 1.35
N ILE A 74 -0.39 14.41 1.85
CA ILE A 74 -1.74 13.99 2.21
C ILE A 74 -2.06 14.44 3.63
N TYR A 75 -2.52 15.69 3.75
CA TYR A 75 -2.77 16.39 5.01
C TYR A 75 -3.59 15.60 6.05
N GLY A 76 -4.62 14.88 5.63
CA GLY A 76 -5.55 14.15 6.50
C GLY A 76 -5.28 12.66 6.66
N PHE A 77 -4.18 12.14 6.09
CA PHE A 77 -3.89 10.70 6.14
C PHE A 77 -3.46 10.26 7.53
N ASN A 78 -4.14 9.27 8.10
CA ASN A 78 -3.81 8.70 9.40
C ASN A 78 -4.29 7.24 9.54
N GLU A 79 -4.18 6.46 8.47
CA GLU A 79 -4.56 5.05 8.47
C GLU A 79 -3.57 4.20 9.27
N ASP A 80 -4.06 3.08 9.83
CA ASP A 80 -3.22 2.12 10.55
C ASP A 80 -2.39 1.28 9.56
N LEU A 81 -1.09 1.56 9.50
CA LEU A 81 -0.10 0.86 8.67
C LEU A 81 0.79 -0.09 9.48
N SER A 82 0.47 -0.34 10.76
CA SER A 82 1.33 -1.10 11.69
C SER A 82 1.55 -2.57 11.29
N ARG A 83 0.72 -3.09 10.37
CA ARG A 83 0.77 -4.47 9.87
C ARG A 83 1.56 -4.65 8.56
N TRP A 84 1.99 -3.56 7.93
CA TRP A 84 2.74 -3.62 6.69
C TRP A 84 4.10 -4.33 6.89
N GLN A 85 4.43 -5.22 5.97
CA GLN A 85 5.68 -5.98 5.93
C GLN A 85 6.70 -5.24 5.07
N THR A 86 7.60 -4.48 5.69
CA THR A 86 8.51 -3.55 5.01
C THR A 86 9.93 -4.09 4.83
N GLU A 87 10.19 -5.36 5.10
CA GLU A 87 11.55 -5.93 5.16
C GLU A 87 12.35 -5.83 3.86
N ASN A 88 11.68 -5.73 2.72
CA ASN A 88 12.28 -5.61 1.39
C ASN A 88 12.35 -4.17 0.87
N VAL A 89 11.84 -3.20 1.63
CA VAL A 89 11.83 -1.79 1.23
C VAL A 89 13.25 -1.22 1.30
N THR A 90 13.68 -0.61 0.20
CA THR A 90 14.98 0.07 0.07
C THR A 90 14.84 1.59 0.05
N ASP A 91 13.70 2.13 -0.38
CA ASP A 91 13.44 3.56 -0.47
C ASP A 91 12.15 3.94 0.28
N MET A 92 12.28 4.81 1.28
CA MET A 92 11.17 5.42 2.03
C MET A 92 11.18 6.95 1.94
N SER A 93 11.91 7.51 0.98
CA SER A 93 12.09 8.95 0.84
C SER A 93 10.75 9.66 0.64
N TRP A 94 10.57 10.77 1.36
CA TRP A 94 9.41 11.66 1.27
C TRP A 94 8.03 11.01 1.51
N MET A 95 7.97 9.77 1.99
CA MET A 95 6.74 8.96 2.06
C MET A 95 5.61 9.65 2.84
N PHE A 96 5.92 10.31 3.95
CA PHE A 96 4.97 11.05 4.80
C PHE A 96 5.27 12.55 4.86
N CYS A 97 6.04 13.08 3.91
CA CYS A 97 6.38 14.49 3.89
C CYS A 97 5.09 15.33 3.76
N ASN A 98 4.93 16.34 4.63
CA ASN A 98 3.74 17.18 4.76
C ASN A 98 2.42 16.43 5.06
N ALA A 99 2.47 15.18 5.55
CA ALA A 99 1.29 14.47 6.05
C ALA A 99 0.94 14.95 7.48
N LEU A 100 0.38 16.17 7.58
CA LEU A 100 0.21 16.88 8.86
C LEU A 100 -0.52 16.08 9.93
N GLY A 101 -1.54 15.30 9.57
CA GLY A 101 -2.37 14.51 10.48
C GLY A 101 -1.83 13.10 10.80
N PHE A 102 -0.71 12.69 10.21
CA PHE A 102 -0.21 11.32 10.33
C PHE A 102 0.44 11.07 11.70
N ASN A 103 -0.05 10.05 12.43
CA ASN A 103 0.49 9.64 13.73
C ASN A 103 0.24 8.14 14.00
N CYS A 104 0.58 7.29 13.02
CA CYS A 104 0.51 5.83 13.18
C CYS A 104 1.73 5.29 13.93
N ASP A 105 1.53 4.21 14.72
CA ASP A 105 2.64 3.42 15.29
C ASP A 105 3.33 2.61 14.18
N LEU A 106 4.61 2.93 13.93
CA LEU A 106 5.47 2.28 12.93
C LEU A 106 6.62 1.48 13.57
N SER A 107 6.58 1.27 14.89
CA SER A 107 7.67 0.61 15.66
C SER A 107 7.98 -0.82 15.19
N ARG A 108 7.03 -1.47 14.50
CA ARG A 108 7.15 -2.84 13.98
C ARG A 108 7.71 -2.93 12.57
N TRP A 109 7.88 -1.82 11.87
CA TRP A 109 8.44 -1.82 10.53
C TRP A 109 9.89 -2.28 10.54
N GLN A 110 10.24 -3.11 9.56
CA GLN A 110 11.60 -3.60 9.38
C GLN A 110 12.31 -2.72 8.37
N THR A 111 13.28 -1.92 8.83
CA THR A 111 14.00 -0.95 7.98
C THR A 111 15.42 -1.36 7.64
N GLY A 112 15.82 -2.60 7.97
CA GLY A 112 17.19 -3.09 7.79
C GLY A 112 17.66 -3.23 6.34
N SER A 113 16.77 -3.03 5.36
CA SER A 113 17.08 -2.98 3.92
C SER A 113 17.07 -1.56 3.36
N VAL A 114 16.58 -0.58 4.13
CA VAL A 114 16.39 0.79 3.67
C VAL A 114 17.73 1.50 3.49
N THR A 115 17.91 2.11 2.31
CA THR A 115 19.10 2.88 1.95
C THR A 115 18.86 4.38 1.94
N THR A 116 17.61 4.83 1.81
CA THR A 116 17.26 6.26 1.86
C THR A 116 15.94 6.49 2.60
N MET A 117 15.94 7.48 3.48
CA MET A 117 14.79 7.98 4.25
C MET A 117 14.63 9.50 4.09
N GLU A 118 15.23 10.06 3.04
CA GLU A 118 15.32 11.52 2.82
C GLU A 118 13.96 12.19 3.02
N GLY A 119 13.88 13.08 4.02
CA GLY A 119 12.70 13.90 4.25
C GLY A 119 11.41 13.11 4.53
N MET A 120 11.51 11.83 4.93
CA MET A 120 10.36 10.92 5.11
C MET A 120 9.23 11.53 5.96
N PHE A 121 9.58 12.27 7.02
CA PHE A 121 8.64 12.93 7.94
C PHE A 121 8.76 14.46 7.92
N TYR A 122 9.41 15.05 6.90
CA TYR A 122 9.55 16.50 6.81
C TYR A 122 8.16 17.15 6.77
N GLY A 123 7.84 18.00 7.74
CA GLY A 123 6.51 18.62 7.85
C GLY A 123 5.39 17.69 8.31
N ALA A 124 5.66 16.48 8.81
CA ALA A 124 4.64 15.61 9.43
C ALA A 124 4.41 16.02 10.90
N GLU A 125 3.73 17.15 11.12
CA GLU A 125 3.66 17.82 12.43
C GLU A 125 3.05 16.98 13.57
N SER A 126 2.09 16.10 13.27
CA SER A 126 1.44 15.25 14.29
C SER A 126 2.22 13.98 14.62
N PHE A 127 3.29 13.65 13.89
CA PHE A 127 3.97 12.38 14.06
C PHE A 127 4.82 12.36 15.34
N THR A 128 4.52 11.40 16.23
CA THR A 128 5.19 11.22 17.53
C THR A 128 5.64 9.79 17.79
N GLY A 129 5.67 8.96 16.74
CA GLY A 129 5.97 7.53 16.84
C GLY A 129 7.38 7.24 17.36
N ASP A 130 7.51 6.21 18.19
CA ASP A 130 8.81 5.70 18.65
C ASP A 130 9.46 4.86 17.55
N LEU A 131 10.63 5.30 17.08
CA LEU A 131 11.41 4.67 16.01
C LEU A 131 12.69 4.00 16.52
N ASN A 132 12.87 3.81 17.82
CA ASN A 132 14.11 3.26 18.40
C ASN A 132 14.46 1.84 17.91
N GLN A 133 13.49 1.08 17.38
CA GLN A 133 13.72 -0.26 16.82
C GLN A 133 14.16 -0.25 15.35
N TRP A 134 14.12 0.92 14.70
CA TRP A 134 14.50 1.04 13.30
C TRP A 134 16.00 0.88 13.13
N LYS A 135 16.37 0.05 12.16
CA LYS A 135 17.76 -0.12 11.73
C LYS A 135 18.07 0.89 10.63
N THR A 136 19.10 1.70 10.84
CA THR A 136 19.52 2.75 9.90
C THR A 136 20.97 2.60 9.44
N ASP A 137 21.58 1.43 9.67
CA ASP A 137 22.99 1.15 9.36
C ASP A 137 23.31 1.20 7.86
N LYS A 138 22.29 1.01 7.00
CA LYS A 138 22.40 1.10 5.54
C LYS A 138 21.92 2.44 4.98
N VAL A 139 21.33 3.31 5.81
CA VAL A 139 20.77 4.58 5.34
C VAL A 139 21.89 5.55 5.04
N THR A 140 21.97 6.01 3.80
CA THR A 140 22.98 6.99 3.36
C THR A 140 22.44 8.41 3.25
N ASN A 141 21.11 8.59 3.27
CA ASN A 141 20.45 9.89 3.20
C ASN A 141 19.22 9.91 4.14
N MET A 142 19.13 10.94 5.01
CA MET A 142 18.10 11.12 6.05
C MET A 142 17.43 12.49 5.92
#